data_AF-A0A2H1ECN1-F1
#
_entry.id   AF-A0A2H1ECN1-F1
#
_cell.length_a   1.000
_cell.length_b   1.000
_cell.length_c   1.000
_cell.angle_alpha   90.00
_cell.angle_beta   90.00
_cell.angle_gamma   90.00
#
_symmetry.space_group_name_H-M   'P 1'
#
loop_
_entity.id
_entity.type
_entity.pdbx_description
1 polymer ?
#
loop_
_entity_poly.entity_id
_entity_poly.type
_entity_poly.pdbx_seq_one_letter_code
_entity_poly.pdbx_strand_id
1 'polypeptide(L)'
;MAMENIDRCQRKRTLNMKTHYLWILFVLLRCGPQKTAEKQITQPLKEEGIFLHQLTKTMTTQALDALKQQGYQYKKQDTFFIKDGKLDIEYLMKNGYKYGDGSFSSYEETLEDGTIIYISGYRNSYTKEVRKEGDYLGTLYEYYPSGALKTVGAYYPNYFTKGTWYWYNEQGLINRLKEYDKDYAFTWEEVLKFMQEKQISKENIMYINRGMAEEKNPKTPYWAIAKITGRDSYNRPTTVTFYELDGNTGAIIEEELLDYTLEY
;
A
#
# COMPACT_ATOMS: atom_id res chain seq x y z
N MET A 1 -9.93 -39.99 61.62
CA MET A 1 -11.20 -39.40 62.11
C MET A 1 -11.17 -37.95 61.66
N ALA A 2 -11.93 -37.58 60.62
CA ALA A 2 -13.36 -37.25 60.67
C ALA A 2 -13.60 -35.94 61.46
N MET A 3 -14.33 -34.93 60.99
CA MET A 3 -15.08 -34.78 59.73
C MET A 3 -15.29 -33.29 59.43
N GLU A 4 -15.75 -33.02 58.20
CA GLU A 4 -16.44 -31.83 57.66
C GLU A 4 -17.21 -30.96 58.70
N ASN A 5 -17.40 -29.66 58.52
CA ASN A 5 -17.91 -29.06 57.27
C ASN A 5 -17.56 -27.58 57.05
N ILE A 6 -17.59 -27.14 55.78
CA ILE A 6 -17.30 -25.77 55.34
C ILE A 6 -18.57 -25.17 54.74
N ASP A 7 -18.98 -23.99 55.22
CA ASP A 7 -20.02 -23.15 54.60
C ASP A 7 -19.75 -21.68 55.03
N ARG A 8 -19.76 -20.63 54.18
CA ARG A 8 -19.98 -20.54 52.73
C ARG A 8 -19.16 -19.36 52.15
N CYS A 9 -18.57 -19.56 50.96
CA CYS A 9 -17.99 -18.55 50.04
C CYS A 9 -16.93 -17.55 50.56
N GLN A 10 -15.69 -17.76 50.12
CA GLN A 10 -14.59 -16.78 50.14
C GLN A 10 -14.37 -16.12 48.76
N ARG A 11 -13.87 -14.87 48.79
CA ARG A 11 -12.78 -14.31 47.95
C ARG A 11 -12.93 -14.13 46.41
N LYS A 12 -12.67 -12.86 46.05
CA LYS A 12 -11.63 -12.35 45.11
C LYS A 12 -11.84 -12.39 43.57
N ARG A 13 -11.45 -11.24 43.01
CA ARG A 13 -10.69 -10.99 41.76
C ARG A 13 -11.39 -11.25 40.42
N THR A 14 -11.79 -10.13 39.82
CA THR A 14 -11.31 -9.68 38.49
C THR A 14 -10.87 -10.78 37.51
N LEU A 15 -11.72 -11.06 36.54
CA LEU A 15 -11.31 -11.62 35.26
C LEU A 15 -11.78 -10.68 34.13
N ASN A 16 -10.91 -10.43 33.17
CA ASN A 16 -11.14 -9.55 32.02
C ASN A 16 -11.37 -10.42 30.79
N MET A 17 -12.51 -10.31 30.11
CA MET A 17 -12.58 -10.69 28.69
C MET A 17 -13.76 -10.08 27.93
N LYS A 18 -13.47 -9.81 26.64
CA LYS A 18 -14.39 -9.42 25.56
C LYS A 18 -15.58 -10.38 25.44
N THR A 19 -16.73 -9.88 24.95
CA THR A 19 -17.56 -10.36 23.80
C THR A 19 -18.97 -9.73 23.91
N HIS A 20 -19.70 -9.62 22.79
CA HIS A 20 -21.12 -9.20 22.65
C HIS A 20 -21.41 -7.69 22.45
N TYR A 21 -21.01 -7.16 21.29
CA TYR A 21 -21.74 -6.08 20.59
C TYR A 21 -22.23 -6.58 19.22
N LEU A 22 -23.07 -7.61 19.24
CA LEU A 22 -24.10 -7.88 18.23
C LEU A 22 -25.46 -7.72 18.95
N TRP A 23 -26.53 -7.36 18.22
CA TRP A 23 -27.91 -7.06 18.70
C TRP A 23 -28.31 -5.59 18.93
N ILE A 24 -27.92 -4.67 18.02
CA ILE A 24 -28.74 -3.47 17.74
C ILE A 24 -28.90 -3.31 16.21
N LEU A 25 -29.73 -4.17 15.60
CA LEU A 25 -30.17 -3.98 14.20
C LEU A 25 -31.54 -4.65 13.90
N PHE A 26 -32.41 -4.79 14.91
CA PHE A 26 -33.67 -5.54 14.81
C PHE A 26 -34.92 -4.83 15.34
N VAL A 27 -34.92 -3.49 15.36
CA VAL A 27 -36.15 -2.69 15.45
C VAL A 27 -36.04 -1.50 14.49
N LEU A 28 -36.98 -1.42 13.54
CA LEU A 28 -37.34 -0.32 12.61
C LEU A 28 -37.58 -0.82 11.17
N LEU A 29 -38.45 -1.83 11.03
CA LEU A 29 -39.08 -2.22 9.77
C LEU A 29 -40.54 -2.63 10.03
N ARG A 30 -41.50 -1.73 9.77
CA ARG A 30 -42.87 -2.00 9.26
C ARG A 30 -43.72 -0.71 9.18
N CYS A 31 -44.66 -0.70 8.23
CA CYS A 31 -45.58 0.39 7.83
C CYS A 31 -44.88 1.59 7.17
N GLY A 32 -45.09 2.00 5.90
CA GLY A 32 -46.10 1.71 4.85
C GLY A 32 -46.75 3.04 4.37
N PRO A 33 -47.35 3.20 3.15
CA PRO A 33 -47.60 2.24 2.05
C PRO A 33 -47.13 2.73 0.63
N GLN A 34 -47.40 1.93 -0.42
CA GLN A 34 -47.13 2.23 -1.86
C GLN A 34 -48.30 2.93 -2.59
N LYS A 35 -47.96 3.76 -3.61
CA LYS A 35 -48.69 4.12 -4.86
C LYS A 35 -47.88 5.18 -5.65
N THR A 36 -47.78 5.25 -6.98
CA THR A 36 -48.21 4.37 -8.11
C THR A 36 -47.09 4.36 -9.18
N ALA A 37 -47.37 4.48 -10.50
CA ALA A 37 -46.39 4.69 -11.57
C ALA A 37 -46.97 5.49 -12.76
N GLU A 38 -46.15 6.27 -13.46
CA GLU A 38 -46.41 6.73 -14.84
C GLU A 38 -45.10 7.06 -15.60
N LYS A 39 -45.16 7.30 -16.91
CA LYS A 39 -44.07 7.00 -17.88
C LYS A 39 -43.99 8.02 -19.02
N GLN A 40 -42.86 8.75 -19.20
CA GLN A 40 -42.27 8.99 -20.54
C GLN A 40 -40.88 9.68 -20.59
N ILE A 41 -40.06 9.06 -21.44
CA ILE A 41 -38.81 9.41 -22.14
C ILE A 41 -38.69 10.87 -22.65
N THR A 42 -37.53 11.55 -22.45
CA THR A 42 -36.66 12.11 -23.53
C THR A 42 -35.32 12.73 -23.04
N GLN A 43 -34.29 12.59 -23.90
CA GLN A 43 -32.98 13.31 -23.97
C GLN A 43 -31.97 13.26 -22.80
N PRO A 44 -30.72 12.78 -23.05
CA PRO A 44 -29.59 12.91 -22.11
C PRO A 44 -28.61 14.04 -22.51
N LEU A 45 -28.17 14.86 -21.55
CA LEU A 45 -26.95 15.69 -21.68
C LEU A 45 -26.46 16.17 -20.30
N LYS A 46 -25.15 15.98 -20.04
CA LYS A 46 -24.33 16.60 -18.96
C LYS A 46 -24.77 16.38 -17.50
N GLU A 47 -24.41 15.24 -16.91
CA GLU A 47 -24.59 15.02 -15.46
C GLU A 47 -23.39 14.37 -14.73
N GLU A 48 -22.16 14.80 -15.04
CA GLU A 48 -20.97 14.45 -14.23
C GLU A 48 -20.99 15.08 -12.80
N GLY A 49 -21.97 15.93 -12.50
CA GLY A 49 -22.20 16.50 -11.16
C GLY A 49 -23.19 15.75 -10.27
N ILE A 50 -23.92 14.74 -10.77
CA ILE A 50 -25.07 14.15 -10.04
C ILE A 50 -24.67 13.07 -9.03
N PHE A 51 -23.53 12.39 -9.23
CA PHE A 51 -23.22 11.20 -8.43
C PHE A 51 -22.84 11.52 -6.97
N LEU A 52 -22.10 12.61 -6.72
CA LEU A 52 -21.92 13.10 -5.33
C LEU A 52 -23.27 13.51 -4.71
N HIS A 53 -24.15 14.16 -5.49
CA HIS A 53 -25.39 14.69 -4.95
C HIS A 53 -26.36 13.59 -4.50
N GLN A 54 -26.41 12.44 -5.18
CA GLN A 54 -27.21 11.30 -4.73
C GLN A 54 -26.60 10.57 -3.51
N LEU A 55 -25.27 10.40 -3.45
CA LEU A 55 -24.61 9.81 -2.27
C LEU A 55 -24.77 10.67 -1.00
N THR A 56 -24.74 12.00 -1.13
CA THR A 56 -24.97 12.93 0.00
C THR A 56 -26.39 12.87 0.59
N LYS A 57 -27.37 12.25 -0.07
CA LYS A 57 -28.75 12.12 0.48
C LYS A 57 -28.93 10.93 1.43
N THR A 58 -28.01 9.97 1.45
CA THR A 58 -28.21 8.70 2.17
C THR A 58 -27.10 8.35 3.16
N MET A 59 -25.93 9.00 3.07
CA MET A 59 -24.87 8.90 4.08
C MET A 59 -24.91 10.11 5.01
N THR A 60 -24.80 9.88 6.32
CA THR A 60 -24.57 10.98 7.26
C THR A 60 -23.23 11.65 6.95
N THR A 61 -23.16 12.97 7.11
CA THR A 61 -21.94 13.76 6.88
C THR A 61 -20.73 13.16 7.64
N GLN A 62 -20.98 12.63 8.83
CA GLN A 62 -20.01 11.94 9.68
C GLN A 62 -19.41 10.67 9.05
N ALA A 63 -20.17 9.91 8.26
CA ALA A 63 -19.65 8.72 7.56
C ALA A 63 -18.84 9.10 6.32
N LEU A 64 -19.25 10.17 5.62
CA LEU A 64 -18.49 10.73 4.50
C LEU A 64 -17.16 11.35 4.98
N ASP A 65 -17.18 12.05 6.12
CA ASP A 65 -15.99 12.65 6.71
C ASP A 65 -15.08 11.59 7.38
N ALA A 66 -15.64 10.51 7.93
CA ALA A 66 -14.85 9.35 8.35
C ALA A 66 -14.14 8.66 7.16
N LEU A 67 -14.79 8.53 6.01
CA LEU A 67 -14.16 8.02 4.78
C LEU A 67 -13.09 8.96 4.21
N LYS A 68 -13.24 10.28 4.38
CA LYS A 68 -12.18 11.26 4.03
C LYS A 68 -11.01 11.23 5.03
N GLN A 69 -11.29 11.02 6.32
CA GLN A 69 -10.26 10.88 7.37
C GLN A 69 -9.52 9.52 7.30
N GLN A 70 -10.15 8.48 6.75
CA GLN A 70 -9.52 7.19 6.41
C GLN A 70 -9.08 7.12 4.94
N GLY A 71 -9.22 8.21 4.18
CA GLY A 71 -8.91 8.28 2.76
C GLY A 71 -7.42 8.56 2.53
N TYR A 72 -6.94 8.12 1.37
CA TYR A 72 -5.61 8.49 0.88
C TYR A 72 -5.47 10.01 0.83
N GLN A 73 -4.49 10.55 1.54
CA GLN A 73 -4.24 11.98 1.59
C GLN A 73 -3.51 12.40 0.32
N TYR A 74 -4.20 13.18 -0.54
CA TYR A 74 -3.65 13.60 -1.82
C TYR A 74 -2.36 14.43 -1.67
N LYS A 75 -1.34 14.09 -2.45
CA LYS A 75 -0.01 14.71 -2.50
C LYS A 75 0.19 15.41 -3.85
N LYS A 76 1.12 16.36 -3.92
CA LYS A 76 1.54 17.05 -5.19
C LYS A 76 1.85 16.05 -6.31
N GLN A 77 2.53 14.96 -5.98
CA GLN A 77 2.92 13.88 -6.90
C GLN A 77 1.75 13.16 -7.59
N ASP A 78 0.57 13.17 -6.98
CA ASP A 78 -0.60 12.47 -7.50
C ASP A 78 -1.11 13.16 -8.76
N THR A 79 -1.02 14.50 -8.81
CA THR A 79 -1.55 15.36 -9.88
C THR A 79 -0.68 15.38 -11.14
N PHE A 80 0.53 14.79 -11.11
CA PHE A 80 1.38 14.70 -12.30
C PHE A 80 0.71 13.84 -13.38
N PHE A 81 0.64 14.39 -14.60
CA PHE A 81 -0.04 13.80 -15.76
C PHE A 81 -1.53 13.49 -15.52
N ILE A 82 -2.21 14.28 -14.68
CA ILE A 82 -3.65 14.17 -14.45
C ILE A 82 -4.40 15.31 -15.15
N LYS A 83 -5.42 14.95 -15.92
CA LYS A 83 -6.38 15.85 -16.59
C LYS A 83 -7.79 15.36 -16.26
N ASP A 84 -8.67 16.27 -15.84
CA ASP A 84 -10.06 15.98 -15.48
C ASP A 84 -10.22 14.81 -14.48
N GLY A 85 -9.29 14.70 -13.52
CA GLY A 85 -9.27 13.66 -12.48
C GLY A 85 -8.78 12.27 -12.94
N LYS A 86 -8.31 12.14 -14.18
CA LYS A 86 -7.80 10.90 -14.79
C LYS A 86 -6.39 11.08 -15.33
N LEU A 87 -5.67 9.99 -15.56
CA LEU A 87 -4.41 10.00 -16.29
C LEU A 87 -4.61 10.60 -17.69
N ASP A 88 -3.79 11.57 -18.10
CA ASP A 88 -3.85 12.21 -19.41
C ASP A 88 -3.26 11.31 -20.50
N ILE A 89 -4.05 10.29 -20.86
CA ILE A 89 -3.69 9.30 -21.89
C ILE A 89 -3.49 9.98 -23.25
N GLU A 90 -4.20 11.07 -23.56
CA GLU A 90 -4.02 11.82 -24.82
C GLU A 90 -2.62 12.45 -24.89
N TYR A 91 -2.17 13.10 -23.81
CA TYR A 91 -0.82 13.63 -23.70
C TYR A 91 0.22 12.50 -23.82
N LEU A 92 0.03 11.39 -23.12
CA LEU A 92 0.98 10.27 -23.12
C LEU A 92 1.08 9.60 -24.50
N MET A 93 -0.05 9.37 -25.16
CA MET A 93 -0.10 8.88 -26.55
C MET A 93 0.52 9.87 -27.55
N LYS A 94 0.58 11.16 -27.24
CA LYS A 94 1.20 12.17 -28.11
C LYS A 94 2.72 12.27 -27.91
N ASN A 95 3.18 12.31 -26.66
CA ASN A 95 4.55 12.69 -26.30
C ASN A 95 5.43 11.51 -25.82
N GLY A 96 4.85 10.35 -25.53
CA GLY A 96 5.59 9.16 -25.09
C GLY A 96 6.04 8.24 -26.21
N TYR A 97 6.92 7.29 -25.83
CA TYR A 97 7.33 6.16 -26.65
C TYR A 97 6.17 5.21 -26.91
N LYS A 98 6.24 4.53 -28.06
CA LYS A 98 5.24 3.57 -28.53
C LYS A 98 5.88 2.25 -28.91
N TYR A 99 5.11 1.19 -28.77
CA TYR A 99 5.43 -0.09 -29.41
C TYR A 99 5.22 0.01 -30.92
N GLY A 100 5.71 -0.99 -31.67
CA GLY A 100 5.60 -1.03 -33.14
C GLY A 100 4.17 -1.11 -33.67
N ASP A 101 3.19 -1.46 -32.83
CA ASP A 101 1.75 -1.43 -33.13
C ASP A 101 1.09 -0.05 -32.88
N GLY A 102 1.86 0.93 -32.42
CA GLY A 102 1.41 2.28 -32.11
C GLY A 102 0.84 2.48 -30.70
N SER A 103 0.71 1.41 -29.89
CA SER A 103 0.26 1.52 -28.49
C SER A 103 1.33 2.19 -27.60
N PHE A 104 0.89 2.91 -26.56
CA PHE A 104 1.80 3.57 -25.63
C PHE A 104 2.67 2.54 -24.88
N SER A 105 3.98 2.80 -24.85
CA SER A 105 4.97 2.00 -24.16
C SER A 105 5.43 2.69 -22.88
N SER A 106 5.99 3.89 -22.98
CA SER A 106 6.50 4.62 -21.82
C SER A 106 6.67 6.13 -22.03
N TYR A 107 6.82 6.85 -20.93
CA TYR A 107 7.21 8.25 -20.86
C TYR A 107 8.01 8.46 -19.56
N GLU A 108 9.04 9.31 -19.60
CA GLU A 108 9.83 9.68 -18.42
C GLU A 108 10.09 11.18 -18.40
N GLU A 109 9.93 11.82 -17.24
CA GLU A 109 10.32 13.21 -17.00
C GLU A 109 11.02 13.32 -15.65
N THR A 110 12.08 14.13 -15.58
CA THR A 110 12.72 14.53 -14.32
C THR A 110 12.49 16.02 -14.11
N LEU A 111 11.84 16.37 -13.01
CA LEU A 111 11.56 17.75 -12.61
C LEU A 111 12.80 18.42 -12.00
N GLU A 112 12.83 19.75 -12.01
CA GLU A 112 13.90 20.57 -11.42
C GLU A 112 14.19 20.26 -9.94
N ASP A 113 13.21 19.76 -9.18
CA ASP A 113 13.34 19.40 -7.76
C ASP A 113 13.92 17.97 -7.53
N GLY A 114 14.37 17.30 -8.58
CA GLY A 114 14.91 15.94 -8.58
C GLY A 114 13.83 14.85 -8.53
N THR A 115 12.56 15.19 -8.74
CA THR A 115 11.48 14.21 -8.84
C THR A 115 11.49 13.56 -10.22
N ILE A 116 11.65 12.24 -10.27
CA ILE A 116 11.58 11.41 -11.47
C ILE A 116 10.18 10.81 -11.56
N ILE A 117 9.53 10.99 -12.69
CA ILE A 117 8.21 10.47 -13.02
C ILE A 117 8.37 9.52 -14.20
N TYR A 118 8.17 8.23 -13.97
CA TYR A 118 8.15 7.22 -15.02
C TYR A 118 6.72 6.70 -15.20
N ILE A 119 6.25 6.65 -16.44
CA ILE A 119 4.92 6.13 -16.80
C ILE A 119 5.10 5.03 -17.83
N SER A 120 4.45 3.88 -17.65
CA SER A 120 4.48 2.79 -18.63
C SER A 120 3.08 2.27 -18.95
N GLY A 121 2.90 1.71 -20.14
CA GLY A 121 1.66 1.09 -20.57
C GLY A 121 1.88 -0.33 -21.07
N TYR A 122 0.97 -1.23 -20.72
CA TYR A 122 0.92 -2.57 -21.29
C TYR A 122 -0.51 -3.08 -21.36
N ARG A 123 -0.91 -3.60 -22.54
CA ARG A 123 -2.20 -4.29 -22.80
C ARG A 123 -3.40 -3.72 -22.03
N ASN A 124 -3.66 -2.43 -22.17
CA ASN A 124 -4.78 -1.70 -21.56
C ASN A 124 -4.66 -1.42 -20.04
N SER A 125 -3.45 -1.34 -19.51
CA SER A 125 -3.17 -0.78 -18.18
C SER A 125 -2.03 0.22 -18.24
N TYR A 126 -2.05 1.21 -17.35
CA TYR A 126 -0.97 2.18 -17.18
C TYR A 126 -0.46 2.14 -15.74
N THR A 127 0.85 2.25 -15.57
CA THR A 127 1.49 2.52 -14.29
C THR A 127 2.14 3.90 -14.31
N LYS A 128 2.15 4.57 -13.16
CA LYS A 128 2.99 5.74 -12.89
C LYS A 128 3.85 5.41 -11.67
N GLU A 129 5.13 5.67 -11.74
CA GLU A 129 6.08 5.63 -10.64
C GLU A 129 6.57 7.06 -10.42
N VAL A 130 6.40 7.56 -9.19
CA VAL A 130 6.98 8.85 -8.79
C VAL A 130 7.96 8.58 -7.67
N ARG A 131 9.22 8.95 -7.89
CA ARG A 131 10.34 8.79 -6.94
C ARG A 131 11.15 10.08 -6.94
N LYS A 132 11.87 10.36 -5.85
CA LYS A 132 12.87 11.43 -5.84
C LYS A 132 14.26 10.83 -6.00
N GLU A 133 15.17 11.54 -6.67
CA GLU A 133 16.59 11.19 -6.62
C GLU A 133 17.09 11.19 -5.17
N GLY A 134 17.95 10.25 -4.81
CA GLY A 134 18.39 10.02 -3.43
C GLY A 134 17.42 9.18 -2.59
N ASP A 135 16.10 9.32 -2.73
CA ASP A 135 15.12 8.59 -1.92
C ASP A 135 15.15 7.07 -2.15
N TYR A 136 14.91 6.30 -1.09
CA TYR A 136 14.78 4.85 -1.17
C TYR A 136 13.42 4.42 -1.75
N LEU A 137 12.35 5.11 -1.35
CA LEU A 137 10.97 4.73 -1.64
C LEU A 137 10.43 5.52 -2.82
N GLY A 138 9.64 4.84 -3.67
CA GLY A 138 8.77 5.48 -4.65
C GLY A 138 7.30 5.40 -4.21
N THR A 139 6.43 6.09 -4.96
CA THR A 139 4.98 5.86 -4.96
C THR A 139 4.56 5.28 -6.31
N LEU A 140 3.94 4.10 -6.29
CA LEU A 140 3.36 3.46 -7.45
C LEU A 140 1.87 3.84 -7.54
N TYR A 141 1.41 4.15 -8.74
CA TYR A 141 0.02 4.30 -9.11
C TYR A 141 -0.26 3.35 -10.26
N GLU A 142 -1.37 2.61 -10.21
CA GLU A 142 -1.92 1.92 -11.39
C GLU A 142 -3.20 2.61 -11.82
N TYR A 143 -3.50 2.60 -13.11
CA TYR A 143 -4.70 3.15 -13.69
C TYR A 143 -5.43 2.11 -14.54
N TYR A 144 -6.76 2.22 -14.54
CA TYR A 144 -7.64 1.55 -15.49
C TYR A 144 -7.41 2.08 -16.92
N PRO A 145 -7.82 1.36 -17.97
CA PRO A 145 -7.74 1.87 -19.35
C PRO A 145 -8.52 3.17 -19.57
N SER A 146 -9.50 3.48 -18.71
CA SER A 146 -10.24 4.74 -18.66
C SER A 146 -9.46 5.93 -18.07
N GLY A 147 -8.21 5.71 -17.63
CA GLY A 147 -7.40 6.69 -16.90
C GLY A 147 -7.79 6.88 -15.45
N ALA A 148 -8.84 6.21 -14.96
CA ALA A 148 -9.23 6.26 -13.54
C ALA A 148 -8.16 5.58 -12.66
N LEU A 149 -7.86 6.16 -11.49
CA LEU A 149 -6.93 5.55 -10.52
C LEU A 149 -7.48 4.20 -10.05
N LYS A 150 -6.64 3.17 -10.11
CA LYS A 150 -6.96 1.78 -9.71
C LYS A 150 -6.32 1.41 -8.38
N THR A 151 -5.05 1.76 -8.17
CA THR A 151 -4.38 1.60 -6.88
C THR A 151 -3.28 2.62 -6.69
N VAL A 152 -2.98 2.95 -5.43
CA VAL A 152 -1.82 3.76 -5.04
C VAL A 152 -1.20 3.26 -3.74
N GLY A 153 0.14 3.32 -3.64
CA GLY A 153 0.87 3.01 -2.42
C GLY A 153 2.38 3.23 -2.54
N ALA A 154 3.08 3.21 -1.40
CA ALA A 154 4.53 3.34 -1.35
C ALA A 154 5.23 1.99 -1.55
N TYR A 155 6.40 1.99 -2.18
CA TYR A 155 7.19 0.78 -2.43
C TYR A 155 8.69 1.07 -2.39
N TYR A 156 9.48 0.05 -2.07
CA TYR A 156 10.91 -0.01 -2.36
C TYR A 156 11.09 -0.73 -3.70
N PRO A 157 11.71 -0.10 -4.73
CA PRO A 157 11.74 -0.62 -6.09
C PRO A 157 12.21 -2.07 -6.20
N ASN A 158 11.38 -2.93 -6.81
CA ASN A 158 11.60 -4.38 -7.03
C ASN A 158 11.62 -5.29 -5.79
N TYR A 159 11.30 -4.83 -4.58
CA TYR A 159 11.34 -5.70 -3.39
C TYR A 159 10.06 -5.71 -2.55
N PHE A 160 9.69 -4.59 -1.92
CA PHE A 160 8.57 -4.58 -0.95
C PHE A 160 7.65 -3.37 -1.06
N THR A 161 6.41 -3.56 -0.60
CA THR A 161 5.37 -2.53 -0.48
C THR A 161 5.36 -1.99 0.95
N LYS A 162 5.26 -0.67 1.15
CA LYS A 162 5.25 0.00 2.47
C LYS A 162 3.91 0.68 2.75
N GLY A 163 3.50 0.66 4.02
CA GLY A 163 2.39 1.44 4.54
C GLY A 163 1.02 1.01 3.99
N THR A 164 0.04 1.91 4.08
CA THR A 164 -1.31 1.68 3.56
C THR A 164 -1.33 1.79 2.04
N TRP A 165 -1.81 0.73 1.39
CA TRP A 165 -2.18 0.72 -0.03
C TRP A 165 -3.69 0.82 -0.18
N TYR A 166 -4.12 1.54 -1.21
CA TYR A 166 -5.52 1.84 -1.51
C TYR A 166 -5.87 1.35 -2.90
N TRP A 167 -6.92 0.55 -3.03
CA TRP A 167 -7.49 0.13 -4.31
C TRP A 167 -8.88 0.75 -4.50
N TYR A 168 -9.12 1.28 -5.68
CA TYR A 168 -10.36 1.93 -6.07
C TYR A 168 -11.07 1.12 -7.16
N ASN A 169 -12.36 1.33 -7.33
CA ASN A 169 -13.07 0.96 -8.56
C ASN A 169 -12.97 2.08 -9.61
N GLU A 170 -13.45 1.84 -10.83
CA GLU A 170 -13.44 2.84 -11.92
C GLU A 170 -14.25 4.11 -11.61
N GLN A 171 -15.15 4.05 -10.62
CA GLN A 171 -15.93 5.20 -10.13
C GLN A 171 -15.18 6.02 -9.07
N GLY A 172 -13.93 5.67 -8.73
CA GLY A 172 -13.11 6.36 -7.73
C GLY A 172 -13.45 6.05 -6.27
N LEU A 173 -14.30 5.05 -6.00
CA LEU A 173 -14.63 4.62 -4.64
C LEU A 173 -13.62 3.59 -4.14
N ILE A 174 -13.20 3.70 -2.87
CA ILE A 174 -12.32 2.71 -2.24
C ILE A 174 -13.03 1.35 -2.22
N ASN A 175 -12.43 0.38 -2.92
CA ASN A 175 -12.85 -1.01 -2.96
C ASN A 175 -12.14 -1.82 -1.86
N ARG A 176 -10.87 -1.50 -1.60
CA ARG A 176 -10.03 -2.19 -0.61
C ARG A 176 -8.94 -1.26 -0.08
N LEU A 177 -8.54 -1.48 1.16
CA LEU A 177 -7.28 -0.98 1.73
C LEU A 177 -6.49 -2.14 2.32
N LYS A 178 -5.17 -1.99 2.44
CA LYS A 178 -4.30 -2.92 3.16
C LYS A 178 -3.14 -2.15 3.78
N GLU A 179 -3.00 -2.26 5.10
CA GLU A 179 -1.79 -1.84 5.79
C GLU A 179 -0.75 -2.96 5.72
N TYR A 180 0.42 -2.67 5.15
CA TYR A 180 1.52 -3.62 5.02
C TYR A 180 2.55 -3.52 6.18
N ASP A 181 2.61 -2.39 6.87
CA ASP A 181 3.50 -2.19 8.03
C ASP A 181 2.89 -2.77 9.34
N LYS A 182 1.60 -3.19 9.33
CA LYS A 182 0.83 -3.60 10.52
C LYS A 182 1.46 -4.71 11.38
N ASP A 183 2.26 -5.58 10.77
CA ASP A 183 2.86 -6.76 11.40
C ASP A 183 4.34 -6.50 11.79
N TYR A 184 4.87 -5.30 11.57
CA TYR A 184 6.26 -4.93 11.82
C TYR A 184 6.36 -3.85 12.90
N ALA A 185 6.77 -4.22 14.12
CA ALA A 185 7.08 -3.24 15.15
C ALA A 185 8.46 -2.57 14.95
N PHE A 186 9.42 -3.24 14.30
CA PHE A 186 10.67 -2.63 13.86
C PHE A 186 10.45 -1.98 12.48
N THR A 187 10.40 -0.65 12.48
CA THR A 187 9.94 0.15 11.34
C THR A 187 10.98 0.29 10.24
N TRP A 188 10.53 0.70 9.05
CA TRP A 188 11.44 1.07 7.94
C TRP A 188 12.41 2.19 8.35
N GLU A 189 11.92 3.13 9.15
CA GLU A 189 12.67 4.27 9.66
C GLU A 189 13.75 3.84 10.66
N GLU A 190 13.63 2.66 11.28
CA GLU A 190 14.65 2.03 12.11
C GLU A 190 15.61 1.14 11.30
N VAL A 191 15.13 0.48 10.24
CA VAL A 191 15.99 -0.17 9.24
C VAL A 191 16.97 0.83 8.62
N LEU A 192 16.53 2.06 8.32
CA LEU A 192 17.42 3.11 7.84
C LEU A 192 18.49 3.52 8.87
N LYS A 193 18.19 3.50 10.16
CA LYS A 193 19.19 3.75 11.23
C LYS A 193 20.18 2.59 11.33
N PHE A 194 19.69 1.35 11.31
CA PHE A 194 20.55 0.16 11.28
C PHE A 194 21.52 0.19 10.08
N MET A 195 21.02 0.56 8.89
CA MET A 195 21.86 0.74 7.70
C MET A 195 22.91 1.83 7.90
N GLN A 196 22.55 2.96 8.52
CA GLN A 196 23.51 4.03 8.86
C GLN A 196 24.59 3.53 9.84
N GLU A 197 24.20 2.81 10.89
CA GLU A 197 25.11 2.23 11.90
C GLU A 197 26.07 1.18 11.30
N LYS A 198 25.55 0.27 10.45
CA LYS A 198 26.35 -0.71 9.69
C LYS A 198 27.06 -0.11 8.45
N GLN A 199 26.99 1.21 8.26
CA GLN A 199 27.63 1.95 7.15
C GLN A 199 27.28 1.34 5.78
N ILE A 200 25.99 1.10 5.55
CA ILE A 200 25.41 0.59 4.31
C ILE A 200 24.97 1.78 3.46
N SER A 201 25.85 2.18 2.54
CA SER A 201 25.57 3.23 1.56
C SER A 201 24.74 2.69 0.39
N LYS A 202 24.00 3.57 -0.29
CA LYS A 202 22.95 3.19 -1.25
C LYS A 202 23.49 2.41 -2.46
N GLU A 203 24.69 2.76 -2.91
CA GLU A 203 25.42 2.11 -4.00
C GLU A 203 25.93 0.70 -3.65
N ASN A 204 25.97 0.35 -2.35
CA ASN A 204 26.38 -0.95 -1.85
C ASN A 204 25.21 -1.80 -1.34
N ILE A 205 23.97 -1.42 -1.63
CA ILE A 205 22.80 -2.27 -1.39
C ILE A 205 22.67 -3.24 -2.57
N MET A 206 22.74 -4.54 -2.29
CA MET A 206 22.36 -5.58 -3.26
C MET A 206 20.85 -5.78 -3.24
N TYR A 207 20.25 -5.90 -2.05
CA TYR A 207 18.80 -5.92 -1.85
C TYR A 207 18.40 -5.46 -0.45
N ILE A 208 17.16 -5.00 -0.31
CA ILE A 208 16.45 -4.92 0.97
C ILE A 208 15.03 -5.44 0.75
N ASN A 209 14.63 -6.43 1.52
CA ASN A 209 13.29 -7.02 1.46
C ASN A 209 12.73 -7.25 2.87
N ARG A 210 11.46 -7.66 2.95
CA ARG A 210 10.82 -8.08 4.21
C ARG A 210 9.82 -9.19 3.95
N GLY A 211 9.62 -10.05 4.93
CA GLY A 211 8.72 -11.18 4.82
C GLY A 211 8.18 -11.67 6.15
N MET A 212 7.44 -12.77 6.09
CA MET A 212 7.02 -13.54 7.24
C MET A 212 7.74 -14.89 7.18
N ALA A 213 8.45 -15.25 8.24
CA ALA A 213 9.02 -16.57 8.43
C ALA A 213 7.89 -17.62 8.42
N GLU A 214 7.85 -18.49 7.42
CA GLU A 214 6.74 -19.43 7.22
C GLU A 214 6.90 -20.70 8.06
N GLU A 215 8.13 -21.03 8.42
CA GLU A 215 8.56 -22.18 9.22
C GLU A 215 8.30 -22.01 10.72
N LYS A 216 8.02 -20.77 11.17
CA LYS A 216 7.71 -20.43 12.57
C LYS A 216 6.20 -20.38 12.81
N ASN A 217 5.76 -20.84 13.99
CA ASN A 217 4.36 -20.75 14.42
C ASN A 217 4.28 -20.16 15.85
N PRO A 218 3.76 -18.92 16.03
CA PRO A 218 3.26 -18.03 14.99
C PRO A 218 4.35 -17.56 14.02
N LYS A 219 3.96 -17.19 12.79
CA LYS A 219 4.88 -16.60 11.81
C LYS A 219 5.46 -15.31 12.36
N THR A 220 6.77 -15.11 12.24
CA THR A 220 7.45 -13.89 12.69
C THR A 220 7.79 -13.00 11.48
N PRO A 221 7.61 -11.67 11.57
CA PRO A 221 8.09 -10.75 10.55
C PRO A 221 9.63 -10.71 10.55
N TYR A 222 10.24 -10.42 9.40
CA TYR A 222 11.69 -10.16 9.30
C TYR A 222 12.01 -9.09 8.26
N TRP A 223 13.16 -8.44 8.42
CA TRP A 223 13.81 -7.63 7.39
C TRP A 223 15.07 -8.35 6.91
N ALA A 224 15.31 -8.33 5.60
CA ALA A 224 16.42 -9.01 4.95
C ALA A 224 17.23 -7.97 4.15
N ILE A 225 18.50 -7.77 4.49
CA ILE A 225 19.36 -6.71 3.94
C ILE A 225 20.67 -7.34 3.45
N ALA A 226 21.05 -7.09 2.20
CA ALA A 226 22.32 -7.53 1.65
C ALA A 226 23.20 -6.33 1.27
N LYS A 227 24.37 -6.25 1.92
CA LYS A 227 25.41 -5.24 1.67
C LYS A 227 26.52 -5.83 0.80
N ILE A 228 26.78 -5.22 -0.35
CA ILE A 228 27.96 -5.53 -1.18
C ILE A 228 29.20 -5.07 -0.42
N THR A 229 30.12 -6.00 -0.15
CA THR A 229 31.38 -5.75 0.60
C THR A 229 32.63 -5.93 -0.26
N GLY A 230 32.50 -6.58 -1.42
CA GLY A 230 33.58 -6.77 -2.40
C GLY A 230 33.06 -6.69 -3.82
N ARG A 231 33.92 -6.25 -4.74
CA ARG A 231 33.64 -6.23 -6.19
C ARG A 231 34.86 -6.66 -7.00
N ASP A 232 34.62 -7.16 -8.20
CA ASP A 232 35.66 -7.44 -9.18
C ASP A 232 36.00 -6.22 -10.06
N SER A 233 36.92 -6.40 -11.00
CA SER A 233 37.33 -5.39 -11.99
C SER A 233 36.21 -4.95 -12.95
N TYR A 234 35.09 -5.68 -13.00
CA TYR A 234 33.90 -5.36 -13.79
C TYR A 234 32.78 -4.75 -12.93
N ASN A 235 33.09 -4.37 -11.68
CA ASN A 235 32.17 -3.79 -10.70
C ASN A 235 31.04 -4.76 -10.26
N ARG A 236 31.15 -6.05 -10.56
CA ARG A 236 30.21 -7.11 -10.14
C ARG A 236 30.45 -7.43 -8.66
N PRO A 237 29.40 -7.64 -7.85
CA PRO A 237 29.56 -8.09 -6.46
C PRO A 237 30.35 -9.40 -6.40
N THR A 238 31.36 -9.47 -5.54
CA THR A 238 32.13 -10.69 -5.25
C THR A 238 31.95 -11.18 -3.82
N THR A 239 31.76 -10.27 -2.87
CA THR A 239 31.37 -10.61 -1.50
C THR A 239 30.22 -9.75 -1.02
N VAL A 240 29.35 -10.34 -0.21
CA VAL A 240 28.13 -9.73 0.30
C VAL A 240 27.96 -10.10 1.77
N THR A 241 27.72 -9.12 2.64
CA THR A 241 27.23 -9.40 4.00
C THR A 241 25.71 -9.39 4.00
N PHE A 242 25.11 -10.52 4.32
CA PHE A 242 23.68 -10.68 4.54
C PHE A 242 23.33 -10.42 6.01
N TYR A 243 22.17 -9.80 6.23
CA TYR A 243 21.55 -9.57 7.53
C TYR A 243 20.08 -9.99 7.48
N GLU A 244 19.67 -10.91 8.36
CA GLU A 244 18.26 -11.06 8.75
C GLU A 244 18.04 -10.39 10.11
N LEU A 245 17.05 -9.49 10.18
CA LEU A 245 16.62 -8.82 11.42
C LEU A 245 15.21 -9.25 11.78
N ASP A 246 14.96 -9.50 13.06
CA ASP A 246 13.61 -9.70 13.58
C ASP A 246 12.75 -8.43 13.34
N GLY A 247 11.63 -8.61 12.64
CA GLY A 247 10.78 -7.50 12.19
C GLY A 247 9.99 -6.79 13.29
N ASN A 248 10.12 -7.22 14.56
CA ASN A 248 9.49 -6.58 15.71
C ASN A 248 10.50 -5.92 16.67
N THR A 249 11.73 -6.40 16.71
CA THR A 249 12.75 -5.98 17.69
C THR A 249 14.00 -5.38 17.06
N GLY A 250 14.24 -5.63 15.76
CA GLY A 250 15.48 -5.24 15.08
C GLY A 250 16.71 -6.06 15.47
N ALA A 251 16.53 -7.09 16.31
CA ALA A 251 17.62 -7.99 16.68
C ALA A 251 18.12 -8.76 15.45
N ILE A 252 19.44 -8.86 15.29
CA ILE A 252 20.07 -9.67 14.25
C ILE A 252 19.73 -11.14 14.55
N ILE A 253 18.99 -11.78 13.64
CA ILE A 253 18.74 -13.22 13.61
C ILE A 253 19.94 -13.91 12.95
N GLU A 254 20.45 -13.33 11.85
CA GLU A 254 21.54 -13.88 11.04
C GLU A 254 22.44 -12.74 10.51
N GLU A 255 23.76 -12.96 10.55
CA GLU A 255 24.78 -12.13 9.89
C GLU A 255 25.78 -13.07 9.21
N GLU A 256 25.75 -13.15 7.88
CA GLU A 256 26.54 -14.08 7.06
C GLU A 256 27.40 -13.33 6.05
N LEU A 257 28.63 -13.81 5.79
CA LEU A 257 29.47 -13.35 4.69
C LEU A 257 29.41 -14.37 3.53
N LEU A 258 28.73 -13.99 2.45
CA LEU A 258 28.62 -14.74 1.22
C LEU A 258 29.76 -14.36 0.26
N ASP A 259 30.46 -15.35 -0.28
CA ASP A 259 31.57 -15.17 -1.21
C ASP A 259 31.25 -15.87 -2.55
N TYR A 260 31.15 -15.06 -3.61
CA TYR A 260 30.81 -15.45 -4.97
C TYR A 260 32.04 -15.52 -5.90
N THR A 261 33.26 -15.38 -5.38
CA THR A 261 34.50 -15.41 -6.18
C THR A 261 34.75 -16.76 -6.87
N LEU A 262 34.02 -17.81 -6.52
CA LEU A 262 34.13 -19.16 -7.06
C LEU A 262 33.07 -19.53 -8.11
N GLU A 263 32.13 -18.63 -8.45
CA GLU A 263 31.02 -18.89 -9.37
C GLU A 263 31.24 -18.40 -10.83
N TYR A 264 32.44 -17.86 -11.16
CA TYR A 264 32.77 -17.30 -12.48
C TYR A 264 34.16 -17.72 -13.00
#